data_AF-A0A6B2S6X3-F1
#
_entry.id   AF-A0A6B2S6X3-F1
#
_cell.length_a   1.000
_cell.length_b   1.000
_cell.length_c   1.000
_cell.angle_alpha   90.00
_cell.angle_beta   90.00
_cell.angle_gamma   90.00
#
_symmetry.space_group_name_H-M   'P 1'
#
loop_
_entity.id
_entity.type
_entity.pdbx_description
1 polymer ?
#
loop_
_entity_poly.entity_id
_entity_poly.type
_entity_poly.pdbx_seq_one_letter_code
_entity_poly.pdbx_strand_id
1 'polypeptide(L)'
;CRVDGAPALALAPVATLPEHQGTGAGTAVVRAVLDAARARGERIVLVLGHPSYYPRFGFKPASGYGIRPGFEVPDEAMMALVLHGSDDSAQLPRGTITYPAAFGV
;
A
#
# COMPACT_ATOMS: atom_id res chain seq x y z
N CYS A 1 3.38 -1.43 8.83
CA CYS A 1 4.65 -0.67 8.73
C CYS A 1 4.53 0.59 9.56
N ARG A 2 5.54 1.47 9.53
CA ARG A 2 5.44 2.83 10.07
C ARG A 2 5.91 3.83 9.03
N VAL A 3 5.43 5.06 9.08
CA VAL A 3 5.94 6.20 8.32
C VAL A 3 6.35 7.25 9.33
N ASP A 4 7.65 7.52 9.48
CA ASP A 4 8.23 8.37 10.54
C ASP A 4 7.60 8.10 11.93
N GLY A 5 7.46 6.82 12.27
CA GLY A 5 6.89 6.38 13.54
C GLY A 5 5.36 6.28 13.58
N ALA A 6 4.62 6.91 12.66
CA ALA A 6 3.16 6.79 12.60
C ALA A 6 2.70 5.47 11.98
N PRO A 7 1.62 4.83 12.47
CA PRO A 7 1.15 3.55 11.95
C PRO A 7 0.58 3.66 10.53
N ALA A 8 0.90 2.67 9.70
CA ALA A 8 0.37 2.47 8.35
C ALA A 8 0.37 0.98 7.98
N LEU A 9 -0.39 0.60 6.95
CA LEU A 9 -0.37 -0.76 6.41
C LEU A 9 0.59 -0.91 5.25
N ALA A 10 1.23 -2.07 5.14
CA ALA A 10 2.02 -2.48 3.98
C ALA A 10 1.39 -3.74 3.38
N LEU A 11 1.07 -3.72 2.09
CA LEU A 11 0.54 -4.87 1.36
C LEU A 11 1.68 -5.62 0.68
N ALA A 12 2.15 -6.72 1.28
CA ALA A 12 3.10 -7.64 0.65
C ALA A 12 3.28 -8.94 1.46
N PRO A 13 3.63 -10.06 0.78
CA PRO A 13 3.49 -10.25 -0.67
C PRO A 13 2.02 -10.47 -1.06
N VAL A 14 1.71 -10.30 -2.34
CA VAL A 14 0.46 -10.80 -2.96
C VAL A 14 0.87 -11.83 -4.00
N ALA A 15 0.39 -13.07 -3.85
CA ALA A 15 0.79 -14.17 -4.71
C ALA A 15 -0.41 -15.02 -5.12
N THR A 16 -0.33 -15.57 -6.34
CA THR A 16 -1.24 -16.60 -6.85
C THR A 16 -0.39 -17.67 -7.52
N LEU A 17 -0.83 -18.92 -7.44
CA LEU A 17 -0.22 -20.00 -8.21
C LEU A 17 -0.20 -19.65 -9.72
N PRO A 18 0.87 -20.00 -10.47
CA PRO A 18 0.99 -19.66 -11.90
C PRO A 18 -0.24 -20.01 -12.74
N GLU A 19 -0.80 -21.20 -12.55
CA GLU A 19 -1.99 -21.72 -13.23
C GLU A 19 -3.29 -20.94 -12.92
N HIS A 20 -3.27 -20.09 -11.90
CA HIS A 20 -4.39 -19.24 -11.50
C HIS A 20 -4.15 -17.75 -11.78
N GLN A 21 -3.02 -17.39 -12.40
CA GLN A 21 -2.79 -16.01 -12.84
C GLN A 21 -3.75 -15.62 -13.97
N GLY A 22 -4.06 -14.33 -14.10
CA GLY A 22 -4.99 -13.83 -15.13
C GLY A 22 -6.47 -14.17 -14.91
N THR A 23 -6.81 -15.05 -13.95
CA THR A 23 -8.20 -15.44 -13.64
C THR A 23 -8.96 -14.43 -12.78
N GLY A 24 -8.28 -13.43 -12.24
CA GLY A 24 -8.83 -12.48 -11.28
C GLY A 24 -8.64 -12.86 -9.80
N ALA A 25 -8.06 -14.03 -9.48
CA ALA A 25 -7.81 -14.45 -8.10
C ALA A 25 -7.00 -13.40 -7.29
N GLY A 26 -5.89 -12.90 -7.84
CA GLY A 26 -5.09 -11.85 -7.19
C GLY A 26 -5.86 -10.54 -7.00
N THR A 27 -6.75 -10.19 -7.94
CA THR A 27 -7.65 -9.04 -7.82
C THR A 27 -8.64 -9.23 -6.67
N ALA A 28 -9.21 -10.42 -6.53
CA ALA A 28 -10.15 -10.75 -5.46
C ALA A 28 -9.47 -10.67 -4.08
N VAL A 29 -8.25 -11.21 -3.95
CA VAL A 29 -7.46 -11.12 -2.70
C VAL A 29 -7.19 -9.67 -2.34
N VAL A 30 -6.69 -8.85 -3.27
CA VAL A 30 -6.39 -7.43 -3.01
C VAL A 30 -7.64 -6.67 -2.59
N ARG A 31 -8.77 -6.86 -3.27
CA ARG A 31 -10.04 -6.21 -2.87
C ARG A 31 -10.46 -6.61 -1.47
N ALA A 32 -10.46 -7.91 -1.16
CA ALA A 32 -10.88 -8.43 0.14
C ALA A 32 -10.04 -7.86 1.28
N VAL A 33 -8.71 -7.78 1.14
CA VAL A 33 -7.85 -7.23 2.20
C VAL A 33 -8.00 -5.71 2.35
N LEU A 34 -8.26 -4.98 1.26
CA LEU A 34 -8.54 -3.53 1.32
C LEU A 34 -9.89 -3.25 1.99
N ASP A 35 -10.90 -4.07 1.74
CA ASP A 35 -12.21 -3.95 2.39
C ASP A 35 -12.11 -4.27 3.89
N ALA A 36 -11.33 -5.31 4.25
CA ALA A 36 -11.02 -5.61 5.65
C ALA A 36 -10.27 -4.45 6.34
N ALA A 37 -9.32 -3.81 5.64
CA ALA A 37 -8.61 -2.64 6.16
C ALA A 37 -9.56 -1.45 6.38
N ARG A 38 -10.46 -1.17 5.43
CA ARG A 38 -11.50 -0.13 5.59
C ARG A 38 -12.36 -0.38 6.81
N ALA A 39 -12.86 -1.60 6.96
CA ALA A 39 -13.73 -1.99 8.08
C ALA A 39 -13.02 -1.85 9.45
N ARG A 40 -11.69 -1.91 9.49
CA ARG A 40 -10.87 -1.71 10.69
C ARG A 40 -10.53 -0.24 10.97
N GLY A 41 -11.00 0.70 10.15
CA GLY A 41 -10.69 2.13 10.29
C GLY A 41 -9.25 2.48 9.87
N GLU A 42 -8.58 1.61 9.10
CA GLU A 42 -7.23 1.88 8.61
C GLU A 42 -7.27 3.01 7.59
N ARG A 43 -6.29 3.92 7.63
CA ARG A 43 -6.34 5.16 6.84
C ARG A 43 -5.59 5.05 5.51
N ILE A 44 -4.48 4.32 5.50
CA ILE A 44 -3.57 4.26 4.35
C ILE A 44 -2.91 2.89 4.24
N VAL A 45 -2.82 2.42 2.99
CA VAL A 45 -2.10 1.21 2.61
C VAL A 45 -0.99 1.59 1.64
N LEU A 46 0.21 1.09 1.91
CA LEU A 46 1.41 1.28 1.10
C LEU A 46 1.78 -0.02 0.40
N VAL A 47 2.33 0.09 -0.80
CA VAL A 47 2.83 -1.06 -1.56
C VAL A 47 4.05 -0.65 -2.37
N LEU A 48 5.07 -1.51 -2.37
CA LEU A 48 6.12 -1.48 -3.38
C LEU A 48 5.72 -2.48 -4.47
N GLY A 49 5.35 -1.98 -5.65
CA GLY A 49 4.63 -2.79 -6.63
C GLY A 49 4.72 -2.31 -8.07
N HIS A 50 4.22 -3.13 -8.99
CA HIS A 50 4.32 -2.86 -10.42
C HIS A 50 3.45 -1.65 -10.83
N PRO A 51 4.00 -0.64 -11.55
CA PRO A 51 3.31 0.60 -11.91
C PRO A 51 1.99 0.44 -12.66
N SER A 52 1.77 -0.69 -13.35
CA SER A 52 0.51 -0.95 -14.06
C SER A 52 -0.49 -1.83 -13.29
N TYR A 53 -0.07 -2.50 -12.21
CA TYR A 53 -0.92 -3.48 -11.51
C TYR A 53 -1.74 -2.85 -10.40
N TYR A 54 -1.13 -2.04 -9.55
CA TYR A 54 -1.81 -1.49 -8.37
C TYR A 54 -2.73 -0.28 -8.65
N PRO A 55 -2.50 0.57 -9.68
CA PRO A 55 -3.40 1.69 -9.95
C PRO A 55 -4.86 1.30 -10.25
N ARG A 56 -5.10 0.08 -10.73
CA ARG A 56 -6.47 -0.44 -10.95
C ARG A 56 -7.30 -0.58 -9.66
N PHE A 57 -6.67 -0.54 -8.49
CA PHE A 57 -7.34 -0.50 -7.18
C PHE A 57 -7.40 0.91 -6.57
N GLY A 58 -6.93 1.93 -7.30
CA GLY A 58 -6.89 3.32 -6.84
C GLY A 58 -5.58 3.74 -6.18
N PHE A 59 -4.55 2.89 -6.16
CA PHE A 59 -3.22 3.29 -5.69
C PHE A 59 -2.63 4.38 -6.59
N LYS A 60 -1.90 5.31 -5.98
CA LYS A 60 -1.17 6.41 -6.64
C LYS A 60 0.25 6.47 -6.10
N PRO A 61 1.21 7.11 -6.78
CA PRO A 61 2.56 7.30 -6.24
C PRO A 61 2.55 7.88 -4.82
N ALA A 62 3.31 7.26 -3.92
CA ALA A 62 3.34 7.62 -2.50
C ALA A 62 3.96 9.02 -2.26
N SER A 63 4.83 9.46 -3.16
CA SER A 63 5.44 10.79 -3.19
C SER A 63 4.41 11.91 -3.23
N GLY A 64 3.27 11.71 -3.91
CA GLY A 64 2.14 12.65 -3.92
C GLY A 64 1.50 12.88 -2.55
N TYR A 65 1.76 11.99 -1.58
CA TYR A 65 1.35 12.11 -0.19
C TYR A 65 2.51 12.49 0.75
N GLY A 66 3.70 12.76 0.21
CA GLY A 66 4.91 13.05 0.99
C GLY A 66 5.49 11.82 1.68
N ILE A 67 5.25 10.61 1.15
CA ILE A 67 5.77 9.35 1.68
C ILE A 67 6.84 8.81 0.72
N ARG A 68 7.97 8.38 1.25
CA ARG A 68 9.09 7.83 0.47
C ARG A 68 9.69 6.57 1.09
N PRO A 69 10.28 5.67 0.29
CA PRO A 69 11.01 4.52 0.80
C PRO A 69 12.35 4.92 1.44
N GLY A 70 12.87 4.06 2.33
CA GLY A 70 14.19 4.22 2.96
C GLY A 70 15.36 3.76 2.08
N PHE A 71 15.08 3.28 0.87
CA PHE A 71 16.03 2.74 -0.09
C PHE A 71 15.65 3.22 -1.50
N GLU A 72 16.59 3.13 -2.44
CA GLU A 72 16.40 3.62 -3.81
C GLU A 72 15.49 2.70 -4.62
N VAL A 73 14.41 3.26 -5.15
CA VAL A 73 13.48 2.65 -6.10
C VAL A 73 12.89 3.73 -7.01
N PRO A 74 12.38 3.38 -8.20
CA PRO A 74 11.59 4.30 -9.01
C PRO A 74 10.39 4.85 -8.24
N ASP A 75 10.05 6.13 -8.45
CA ASP A 75 8.96 6.81 -7.71
C ASP A 75 7.61 6.11 -7.91
N GLU A 76 7.37 5.66 -9.14
CA GLU A 76 6.17 4.95 -9.55
C GLU A 76 6.01 3.56 -8.89
N ALA A 77 7.08 2.99 -8.33
CA ALA A 77 7.03 1.68 -7.69
C ALA A 77 6.47 1.75 -6.26
N MET A 78 6.73 2.85 -5.53
CA MET A 78 6.21 3.05 -4.18
C MET A 78 4.86 3.77 -4.26
N MET A 79 3.79 3.07 -3.92
CA MET A 79 2.43 3.58 -4.06
C MET A 79 1.66 3.58 -2.73
N ALA A 80 0.65 4.46 -2.67
CA ALA A 80 -0.26 4.62 -1.55
C ALA A 80 -1.72 4.58 -2.01
N LEU A 81 -2.58 3.98 -1.18
CA LEU A 81 -4.02 4.06 -1.28
C LEU A 81 -4.57 4.61 0.04
N VAL A 82 -5.28 5.74 -0.06
CA VAL A 82 -6.04 6.33 1.04
C VAL A 82 -7.40 5.64 1.10
N LEU A 83 -7.75 5.09 2.26
CA LEU A 83 -8.93 4.24 2.43
C LEU A 83 -10.20 5.02 2.84
N HIS A 84 -10.03 6.10 3.59
CA HIS A 84 -11.10 6.98 4.08
C HIS A 84 -10.82 8.43 3.64
N GLY A 85 -11.87 9.17 3.28
CA GLY A 85 -11.77 10.52 2.72
C GLY A 85 -11.09 11.52 3.66
N SER A 86 -10.63 12.63 3.08
CA SER A 86 -9.91 13.75 3.74
C SER A 86 -10.71 14.52 4.81
N ASP A 87 -11.96 14.13 5.08
CA ASP A 87 -12.85 14.77 6.05
C ASP A 87 -12.58 14.34 7.50
N ASP A 88 -11.68 13.38 7.70
CA ASP A 88 -11.23 12.98 9.04
C ASP A 88 -10.06 13.88 9.45
N SER A 89 -10.20 14.61 10.56
CA SER A 89 -9.29 15.69 11.01
C SER A 89 -7.84 15.25 11.27
N ALA A 90 -7.52 13.96 11.13
CA ALA A 90 -6.20 13.38 11.31
C ALA A 90 -5.42 13.36 9.99
N GLN A 91 -4.37 14.19 9.90
CA GLN A 91 -3.46 14.22 8.76
C GLN A 91 -2.87 12.83 8.45
N LEU A 92 -2.81 12.49 7.15
CA LEU A 92 -2.07 11.32 6.69
C LEU A 92 -0.60 11.41 7.14
N PRO A 93 0.02 10.29 7.53
CA PRO A 93 1.43 10.31 7.89
C PRO A 93 2.28 10.67 6.66
N ARG A 94 3.39 11.36 6.90
CA ARG A 94 4.36 11.80 5.89
C ARG A 94 5.76 11.40 6.35
N GLY A 95 6.67 11.22 5.41
CA GLY A 95 8.06 10.88 5.70
C GLY A 95 8.49 9.52 5.15
N THR A 96 9.39 8.86 5.86
CA THR A 96 10.04 7.63 5.38
C THR A 96 9.29 6.41 5.89
N ILE A 97 8.93 5.48 4.99
CA ILE A 97 8.41 4.17 5.41
C ILE A 97 9.51 3.32 6.05
N THR A 98 9.19 2.70 7.18
CA THR A 98 9.95 1.63 7.83
C THR A 98 9.11 0.36 7.85
N TYR A 99 9.63 -0.71 7.25
CA TYR A 99 9.00 -2.02 7.27
C TYR A 99 9.32 -2.75 8.59
N PRO A 100 8.47 -3.69 9.03
CA PRO A 100 8.84 -4.62 10.10
C PRO A 100 10.08 -5.45 9.71
N ALA A 101 10.87 -5.87 10.70
CA ALA A 101 12.11 -6.65 10.47
C ALA A 101 11.93 -7.88 9.56
N ALA A 102 10.74 -8.50 9.55
CA ALA A 102 10.40 -9.63 8.69
C ALA A 102 10.51 -9.35 7.18
N PHE A 103 10.52 -8.07 6.76
CA PHE A 103 10.72 -7.67 5.36
C PHE A 103 12.19 -7.63 4.96
N GLY A 104 13.13 -7.61 5.91
CA GLY A 104 14.57 -7.62 5.63
C GLY A 104 15.12 -6.37 4.92
N VAL A 105 14.39 -5.25 4.98
CA VAL A 105 14.76 -3.94 4.37
C VAL A 105 14.64 -2.80 5.37
#